data_AF-A0A2S8NTP2-F1
#
_entry.id   AF-A0A2S8NTP2-F1
#
_cell.length_a   1.000
_cell.length_b   1.000
_cell.length_c   1.000
_cell.angle_alpha   90.00
_cell.angle_beta   90.00
_cell.angle_gamma   90.00
#
_symmetry.space_group_name_H-M   'P 1'
#
loop_
_entity.id
_entity.type
_entity.pdbx_description
1 polymer ?
#
loop_
_entity_poly.entity_id
_entity_poly.type
_entity_poly.pdbx_seq_one_letter_code
_entity_poly.pdbx_strand_id
1 'polypeptide(L)' 'DKYTNRRVKKTNYQIDGKTISSIEEYDKNTGKMFKKTSYYYDGNIMSVDEYDKNTGFYIKTT' A
#
# COMPACT_ATOMS: atom_id res chain seq x y z
N ASP A 1 -13.28 -4.29 -9.95
CA ASP A 1 -14.03 -3.42 -10.87
C ASP A 1 -13.30 -3.42 -12.21
N LYS A 2 -13.88 -4.02 -13.25
CA LYS A 2 -13.22 -4.28 -14.54
C LYS A 2 -13.32 -3.07 -15.50
N TYR A 3 -13.84 -1.94 -15.02
CA TYR A 3 -14.19 -0.79 -15.86
C TYR A 3 -13.22 0.38 -15.77
N THR A 4 -12.29 0.38 -14.81
CA THR A 4 -11.17 1.32 -14.79
C THR A 4 -9.90 0.53 -14.49
N ASN A 5 -8.90 0.60 -15.35
CA ASN A 5 -7.58 -0.04 -15.16
C ASN A 5 -6.77 0.64 -14.02
N ARG A 6 -7.46 1.17 -13.01
CA ARG A 6 -6.87 1.85 -11.85
C ARG A 6 -6.42 0.77 -10.88
N ARG A 7 -5.11 0.69 -10.65
CA ARG A 7 -4.51 -0.19 -9.65
C ARG A 7 -5.07 0.18 -8.29
N VAL A 8 -5.98 -0.65 -7.77
CA VAL A 8 -6.52 -0.52 -6.41
C VAL A 8 -5.57 -1.06 -5.35
N LYS A 9 -4.62 -1.91 -5.77
CA LYS A 9 -3.63 -2.55 -4.90
C LYS A 9 -2.34 -2.78 -5.66
N LYS A 10 -1.20 -2.57 -5.00
CA LYS A 10 0.13 -2.91 -5.49
C LYS A 10 0.87 -3.69 -4.42
N THR A 11 1.51 -4.78 -4.82
CA THR A 11 2.39 -5.59 -3.95
C THR A 11 3.82 -5.38 -4.41
N ASN A 12 4.68 -4.96 -3.49
CA ASN A 12 6.11 -4.87 -3.70
C ASN A 12 6.77 -6.08 -3.03
N TYR A 13 7.83 -6.59 -3.64
CA TYR A 13 8.58 -7.73 -3.14
C TYR A 13 9.95 -7.28 -2.63
N GLN A 14 10.56 -8.11 -1.78
CA GLN A 14 11.94 -7.98 -1.35
C GLN A 14 12.88 -8.34 -2.51
N ILE A 15 14.19 -8.23 -2.27
CA ILE A 15 15.23 -8.52 -3.28
C ILE A 15 15.19 -9.96 -3.79
N ASP A 16 14.65 -10.90 -3.02
CA ASP A 16 14.45 -12.29 -3.45
C ASP A 16 13.30 -12.47 -4.46
N GLY A 17 12.50 -11.42 -4.69
CA GLY A 17 11.33 -11.44 -5.57
C GLY A 17 10.19 -12.34 -5.10
N LYS A 18 10.25 -12.87 -3.87
CA LYS A 18 9.29 -13.84 -3.32
C LYS A 18 8.62 -13.29 -2.07
N THR A 19 9.42 -12.75 -1.17
CA THR A 19 8.95 -12.21 0.11
C THR A 19 8.32 -10.85 -0.12
N ILE A 20 7.18 -10.57 0.50
CA ILE A 20 6.51 -9.27 0.34
C ILE A 20 7.27 -8.22 1.16
N SER A 21 7.59 -7.08 0.55
CA SER A 21 8.20 -5.93 1.25
C SER A 21 7.15 -4.92 1.68
N SER A 22 6.13 -4.69 0.85
CA SER A 22 5.00 -3.84 1.21
C SER A 22 3.78 -4.09 0.33
N ILE A 23 2.63 -3.68 0.86
CA ILE A 23 1.35 -3.64 0.15
C ILE A 23 0.85 -2.20 0.20
N GLU A 24 0.52 -1.64 -0.95
CA GLU A 24 -0.02 -0.29 -1.11
C GLU A 24 -1.46 -0.38 -1.62
N GLU A 25 -2.36 0.37 -1.00
CA GLU A 25 -3.79 0.45 -1.36
C GLU A 25 -4.14 1.87 -1.82
N TYR A 26 -4.92 1.95 -2.90
CA TYR A 26 -5.21 3.19 -3.60
C TYR A 26 -6.71 3.42 -3.71
N ASP A 27 -7.14 4.67 -3.50
CA ASP A 27 -8.54 5.03 -3.63
C ASP A 27 -8.95 5.00 -5.11
N LYS A 28 -10.05 4.31 -5.41
CA LYS A 28 -10.52 4.09 -6.79
C LYS A 28 -10.95 5.38 -7.51
N ASN A 29 -11.35 6.40 -6.75
CA ASN A 29 -11.87 7.65 -7.28
C ASN A 29 -10.74 8.65 -7.51
N THR A 30 -9.87 8.84 -6.52
CA THR A 30 -8.79 9.84 -6.56
C THR A 30 -7.47 9.28 -7.12
N GLY A 31 -7.29 7.96 -7.09
CA GLY A 31 -6.04 7.29 -7.44
C GLY A 31 -4.91 7.50 -6.43
N LYS A 32 -5.19 8.13 -5.28
CA LYS A 32 -4.19 8.40 -4.24
C LYS A 32 -4.01 7.18 -3.34
N MET A 33 -2.78 6.93 -2.93
CA MET A 33 -2.48 5.92 -1.91
C MET A 33 -3.10 6.39 -0.59
N PHE A 34 -3.88 5.53 0.05
CA PHE A 34 -4.47 5.81 1.37
C PHE A 34 -3.92 4.90 2.46
N LYS A 35 -3.23 3.82 2.09
CA LYS A 35 -2.64 2.89 3.04
C LYS A 35 -1.41 2.19 2.48
N LYS A 36 -0.41 1.99 3.33
CA LYS A 36 0.75 1.14 3.07
C LYS A 36 1.04 0.25 4.26
N THR A 37 1.12 -1.05 4.06
CA THR A 37 1.62 -1.99 5.05
C THR A 37 3.00 -2.45 4.64
N SER A 38 3.99 -2.26 5.50
CA SER A 38 5.37 -2.68 5.28
C SER A 38 5.70 -3.90 6.13
N TYR A 39 6.52 -4.79 5.60
CA TYR A 39 6.86 -6.06 6.25
C TYR A 39 8.37 -6.20 6.41
N TYR A 40 8.78 -6.83 7.51
CA TYR A 40 10.12 -7.36 7.67
C TYR A 40 10.34 -8.57 6.75
N TYR A 41 11.60 -9.00 6.63
CA TYR A 41 11.95 -10.17 5.80
C TYR A 41 11.36 -11.48 6.32
N ASP A 42 11.05 -11.57 7.61
CA ASP A 42 10.38 -12.71 8.23
C ASP A 42 8.85 -12.72 8.03
N GLY A 43 8.31 -11.71 7.34
CA GLY A 43 6.89 -11.55 7.07
C GLY A 43 6.09 -10.88 8.19
N ASN A 44 6.72 -10.50 9.30
CA ASN A 44 6.06 -9.71 10.34
C ASN A 44 5.79 -8.28 9.86
N ILE A 45 4.70 -7.68 10.35
CA ILE A 45 4.37 -6.29 10.03
C ILE A 45 5.41 -5.40 10.71
N MET A 46 6.03 -4.54 9.90
CA MET A 46 6.94 -3.49 10.37
C MET A 46 6.19 -2.20 10.65
N SER A 47 5.26 -1.81 9.77
CA SER A 47 4.43 -0.62 9.94
C SER A 47 3.15 -0.67 9.11
N VAL A 48 2.16 0.09 9.54
CA VAL A 48 0.96 0.41 8.78
C VAL A 48 0.79 1.93 8.72
N ASP A 49 1.08 2.51 7.56
CA ASP A 49 0.93 3.94 7.31
C ASP A 49 -0.44 4.22 6.68
N GLU A 50 -1.16 5.21 7.23
CA GLU A 50 -2.45 5.68 6.74
C GLU A 50 -2.33 7.12 6.19
N TYR A 51 -3.02 7.39 5.09
CA TYR A 51 -3.02 8.67 4.39
C TYR A 51 -4.46 9.09 4.05
N ASP A 52 -4.72 10.38 4.05
CA ASP A 52 -6.01 10.91 3.62
C ASP A 52 -6.21 10.66 2.12
N LYS A 53 -7.29 9.94 1.77
CA LYS A 53 -7.56 9.52 0.39
C LYS A 53 -7.81 10.67 -0.59
N ASN A 54 -8.14 11.87 -0.11
CA ASN A 54 -8.47 13.02 -0.95
C ASN A 54 -7.24 13.89 -1.22
N THR A 55 -6.40 14.07 -0.21
CA THR A 55 -5.23 14.96 -0.24
C THR A 55 -3.93 14.18 -0.47
N GLY A 56 -3.83 12.95 0.03
CA GLY A 56 -2.61 12.14 0.07
C GLY A 56 -1.72 12.47 1.25
N PHE A 57 -2.19 13.30 2.19
CA PHE A 57 -1.41 13.65 3.37
C PHE A 57 -1.35 12.50 4.36
N TYR A 58 -0.17 12.30 4.93
CA TYR A 58 0.06 11.30 5.97
C TYR A 58 -0.77 11.63 7.23
N ILE A 59 -1.43 10.61 7.77
CA ILE A 59 -2.26 10.73 8.97
C ILE A 59 -1.50 10.14 10.15
N LYS A 60 -1.09 8.87 10.07
CA LYS A 60 -0.45 8.14 11.17
C LYS A 60 0.26 6.89 10.68
N THR A 61 1.06 6.31 11.57
CA THR A 61 1.65 4.97 11.45
C THR A 61 1.28 4.14 12.67
N THR A 62 1.21 2.82 12.53
CA THR A 62 0.95 1.86 13.61
C THR A 62 1.86 0.65 13.46
#